data_AF-A0A016T1I5-F1
#
_entry.id   AF-A0A016T1I5-F1
#
_cell.length_a   1.000
_cell.length_b   1.000
_cell.length_c   1.000
_cell.angle_alpha   90.00
_cell.angle_beta   90.00
_cell.angle_gamma   90.00
#
_symmetry.space_group_name_H-M   'P 1'
#
loop_
_entity.id
_entity.type
_entity.pdbx_description
1 polymer ?
#
loop_
_entity_poly.entity_id
_entity_poly.type
_entity_poly.pdbx_seq_one_letter_code
_entity_poly.pdbx_strand_id
1 'polypeptide(L)' 'MGFEASDIRMMLSATLSCNVSCFSNKIFEQRRGLGMGNRIAPLMVIIFLDHMERISLTAEMLLYKRYSDDVLVIGRT' A
#
# COMPACT_ATOMS: atom_id res chain seq x y z
N MET A 1 8.21 28.18 -4.80
CA MET A 1 9.17 27.07 -4.66
C MET A 1 8.46 25.96 -3.90
N GLY A 2 8.22 24.83 -4.55
CA GLY A 2 7.47 23.70 -3.98
C GLY A 2 8.19 22.40 -4.27
N PHE A 3 7.72 21.32 -3.67
CA PHE A 3 8.18 19.97 -3.98
C PHE A 3 7.74 19.58 -5.39
N GLU A 4 8.69 19.09 -6.19
CA GLU A 4 8.40 18.46 -7.48
C GLU A 4 8.00 17.00 -7.27
N ALA A 5 7.35 16.40 -8.28
CA ALA A 5 6.97 14.99 -8.22
C ALA A 5 8.19 14.05 -8.03
N SER A 6 9.37 14.45 -8.52
CA SER A 6 10.64 13.75 -8.32
C SER A 6 11.05 13.70 -6.85
N ASP A 7 10.85 14.80 -6.14
CA ASP A 7 11.25 14.93 -4.74
C ASP A 7 10.37 14.04 -3.86
N ILE A 8 9.06 14.04 -4.14
CA ILE A 8 8.10 13.15 -3.48
C ILE A 8 8.49 11.69 -3.73
N ARG A 9 8.82 11.32 -4.97
CA ARG A 9 9.23 9.96 -5.33
C ARG A 9 10.52 9.55 -4.61
N MET A 10 11.49 10.45 -4.50
CA MET A 10 12.74 10.22 -3.77
C MET A 10 12.47 9.97 -2.28
N MET A 11 11.65 10.81 -1.65
CA MET A 11 11.28 10.65 -0.23
C MET A 11 10.51 9.35 0.03
N LEU A 12 9.57 8.99 -0.86
CA LEU A 12 8.86 7.72 -0.79
C LEU A 12 9.83 6.55 -0.90
N SER A 13 10.73 6.57 -1.89
CA SER A 13 11.74 5.51 -2.05
C SER A 13 12.59 5.35 -0.81
N ALA A 14 13.12 6.45 -0.26
CA ALA A 14 13.92 6.41 0.97
C ALA A 14 13.12 5.85 2.17
N THR A 15 11.87 6.27 2.32
CA THR A 15 10.99 5.84 3.42
C THR A 15 10.62 4.36 3.30
N LEU A 16 10.40 3.87 2.08
CA LEU A 16 10.03 2.47 1.80
C LEU A 16 11.23 1.52 1.88
N SER A 17 12.43 1.99 1.53
CA SER A 17 13.67 1.23 1.70
C SER A 17 14.07 1.10 3.18
N CYS A 18 13.66 2.03 4.04
CA CYS A 18 13.94 1.98 5.48
C CYS A 18 12.89 1.14 6.23
N ASN A 19 12.93 -0.18 6.03
CA ASN A 19 11.96 -1.11 6.61
C ASN A 19 12.53 -1.86 7.82
N VAL A 20 13.00 -1.10 8.80
CA VAL A 20 13.74 -1.59 9.96
C VAL A 20 12.89 -1.51 11.22
N SER A 21 12.92 -2.56 12.05
CA SER A 21 12.31 -2.58 13.37
C SER A 21 13.34 -3.00 14.43
N CYS A 22 13.20 -2.46 15.64
CA CYS A 22 14.01 -2.84 16.78
C CYS A 22 13.16 -3.61 17.78
N PHE A 23 13.62 -4.80 18.17
CA PHE A 23 12.95 -5.61 19.17
C PHE A 23 13.99 -6.31 20.04
N SER A 24 13.85 -6.21 21.37
CA SER A 24 14.80 -6.79 22.34
C SER A 24 16.26 -6.40 22.05
N ASN A 25 16.51 -5.11 21.78
CA ASN A 25 17.82 -4.55 21.39
C ASN A 25 18.45 -5.19 20.13
N LYS A 26 17.67 -5.88 19.30
CA LYS A 26 18.10 -6.43 18.02
C LYS A 26 17.38 -5.71 16.90
N ILE A 27 18.12 -5.45 15.83
CA ILE A 27 17.63 -4.77 14.64
C ILE A 27 17.24 -5.83 13.61
N PHE A 28 16.03 -5.70 13.08
CA PHE A 28 15.48 -6.59 12.06
C PHE A 28 15.05 -5.78 10.85
N GLU A 29 15.27 -6.33 9.65
CA GLU A 29 14.83 -5.74 8.40
C GLU A 29 13.71 -6.58 7.80
N GLN A 30 12.58 -5.93 7.50
CA GLN A 30 11.49 -6.56 6.78
C GLN A 30 11.74 -6.46 5.27
N ARG A 31 12.16 -7.58 4.67
CA ARG A 31 12.55 -7.65 3.25
C ARG A 31 11.37 -7.61 2.26
N ARG A 32 10.14 -7.87 2.72
CA ARG A 32 8.95 -7.94 1.86
C ARG A 32 7.74 -7.32 2.54
N GLY A 33 6.97 -6.54 1.78
CA GLY A 33 5.84 -5.78 2.28
C GLY A 33 6.26 -4.49 2.97
N LEU A 34 5.29 -3.81 3.57
CA LEU A 34 5.47 -2.52 4.22
C LEU A 34 5.56 -2.71 5.73
N GLY A 35 6.46 -1.98 6.39
CA GLY A 35 6.62 -2.00 7.85
C GLY A 35 5.38 -1.47 8.54
N MET A 36 4.76 -2.31 9.36
CA MET A 36 3.60 -1.92 10.15
C MET A 36 3.98 -0.81 11.14
N GLY A 37 3.19 0.28 11.15
CA GLY A 37 3.47 1.49 11.94
C GLY A 37 4.08 2.65 11.15
N ASN A 38 4.51 2.43 9.91
CA ASN A 38 4.89 3.53 9.02
C ASN A 38 3.64 4.32 8.58
N ARG A 39 3.63 5.65 8.79
CA ARG A 39 2.48 6.52 8.50
C ARG A 39 2.08 6.55 7.02
N ILE A 40 3.00 6.31 6.10
CA ILE A 40 2.68 6.27 4.66
C ILE A 40 2.25 4.87 4.20
N ALA A 41 2.52 3.82 4.99
CA ALA A 41 2.21 2.45 4.58
C ALA A 41 0.73 2.21 4.26
N PRO A 42 -0.26 2.70 5.04
CA PRO A 42 -1.67 2.52 4.71
C PRO A 42 -2.06 3.11 3.35
N LEU A 43 -1.54 4.30 3.02
CA LEU A 43 -1.79 4.94 1.72
C LEU A 43 -1.15 4.14 0.58
N MET A 44 0.08 3.67 0.79
CA MET A 44 0.78 2.86 -0.21
C MET A 44 0.05 1.53 -0.47
N VAL A 45 -0.50 0.88 0.55
CA VAL A 45 -1.34 -0.32 0.39
C VAL A 45 -2.57 -0.03 -0.46
N ILE A 46 -3.27 1.08 -0.21
CA ILE A 46 -4.48 1.45 -0.98
C ILE A 46 -4.14 1.63 -2.45
N ILE A 47 -3.08 2.38 -2.78
CA ILE A 47 -2.66 2.65 -4.16
C ILE A 47 -2.18 1.36 -4.85
N PHE A 48 -1.39 0.54 -4.16
CA PHE A 48 -0.86 -0.70 -4.70
C PHE A 48 -1.99 -1.69 -5.03
N LEU A 49 -2.93 -1.89 -4.10
CA LEU A 49 -4.06 -2.78 -4.31
C LEU A 49 -5.00 -2.24 -5.39
N ASP A 50 -5.29 -0.93 -5.42
CA ASP A 50 -6.09 -0.33 -6.49
C ASP A 50 -5.48 -0.60 -7.88
N HIS A 51 -4.15 -0.48 -8.02
CA HIS A 51 -3.48 -0.78 -9.28
C HIS A 51 -3.61 -2.26 -9.69
N MET A 52 -3.48 -3.19 -8.73
CA MET A 52 -3.61 -4.63 -8.98
C MET A 52 -5.05 -5.03 -9.30
N GLU A 53 -6.02 -4.48 -8.57
CA GLU A 53 -7.43 -4.86 -8.65
C GLU A 53 -8.12 -4.30 -9.89
N ARG A 54 -7.69 -3.15 -10.42
CA ARG A 54 -8.23 -2.60 -11.68
C ARG A 54 -8.20 -3.61 -12.83
N ILE A 55 -7.26 -4.56 -12.81
CA ILE A 55 -7.14 -5.61 -13.81
C ILE A 55 -8.21 -6.70 -13.60
N SER A 56 -8.69 -6.87 -12.37
CA SER A 56 -9.62 -7.93 -11.95
C SER A 56 -11.08 -7.48 -11.83
N LEU A 57 -11.37 -6.17 -11.85
CA LEU A 57 -12.74 -5.66 -11.80
C LEU A 57 -13.47 -5.92 -13.12
N THR A 58 -14.46 -6.82 -13.10
CA THR A 58 -15.26 -7.19 -14.28
C THR A 58 -16.61 -6.48 -14.29
N ALA A 59 -17.24 -6.39 -15.48
CA ALA A 59 -18.55 -5.75 -15.66
C ALA A 59 -19.73 -6.48 -15.00
N GLU A 60 -19.51 -7.69 -14.47
CA GLU A 60 -20.53 -8.51 -13.80
C GLU A 60 -20.75 -8.13 -12.32
N MET A 61 -19.87 -7.28 -11.78
CA MET A 61 -20.01 -6.75 -10.42
C MET A 61 -21.05 -5.63 -10.36
N LEU A 62 -22.05 -5.77 -9.49
CA LEU A 62 -23.04 -4.75 -9.15
C LEU A 62 -22.51 -3.75 -8.13
N LEU A 63 -21.74 -4.22 -7.15
CA LEU A 63 -21.11 -3.39 -6.13
C LEU A 63 -19.73 -3.95 -5.82
N TYR A 64 -18.76 -3.04 -5.75
CA TYR A 64 -17.42 -3.32 -5.24
C TYR A 64 -17.08 -2.27 -4.18
N LYS A 65 -16.71 -2.73 -2.98
CA LYS A 65 -16.23 -1.89 -1.88
C LYS A 65 -15.01 -2.55 -1.25
N ARG A 66 -13.96 -1.77 -1.02
CA ARG A 66 -12.75 -2.24 -0.33
C ARG A 66 -12.38 -1.32 0.83
N TYR A 67 -11.97 -1.94 1.92
CA TYR A 67 -11.29 -1.32 3.05
C TYR A 67 -9.91 -1.95 3.18
N SER A 68 -8.84 -1.24 2.82
CA SER A 68 -7.45 -1.74 2.80
C SER A 68 -7.32 -3.17 2.25
N ASP A 69 -7.37 -4.18 3.11
CA ASP A 69 -7.28 -5.63 2.85
C ASP A 69 -8.63 -6.37 2.78
N ASP A 70 -9.73 -5.81 3.27
CA ASP A 70 -11.08 -6.38 3.22
C ASP A 70 -11.84 -5.91 1.97
N VAL A 71 -12.46 -6.86 1.23
CA VAL A 71 -13.23 -6.57 0.02
C VAL A 71 -14.64 -7.14 0.12
N LEU A 72 -15.64 -6.33 -0.22
CA LEU A 72 -17.03 -6.71 -0.42
C LEU A 72 -17.38 -6.59 -1.91
N VAL A 73 -17.84 -7.70 -2.49
CA VAL A 73 -18.32 -7.78 -3.87
C VAL A 73 -19.74 -8.30 -3.90
N ILE A 74 -20.61 -7.64 -4.67
CA ILE A 74 -21.95 -8.13 -5.02
C ILE A 74 -21.97 -8.28 -6.54
N GLY A 75 -22.24 -9.48 -7.04
CA GLY A 75 -22.34 -9.79 -8.47
C GLY A 75 -23.75 -10.17 -8.90
N ARG A 76 -23.98 -10.29 -10.22
CA ARG A 76 -25.17 -10.96 -10.76
C ARG A 76 -24.95 -12.48 -10.74
N THR A 77 -26.01 -13.23 -10.41
CA THR A 77 -26.05 -14.70 -10.47
C THR A 77 -26.10 -15.19 -11.91
#